data_AF-A0A7J6PFQ5-F1
#
_entry.id   AF-A0A7J6PFQ5-F1
#
_cell.length_a   1.000
_cell.length_b   1.000
_cell.length_c   1.000
_cell.angle_alpha   90.00
_cell.angle_beta   90.00
_cell.angle_gamma   90.00
#
_symmetry.space_group_name_H-M   'P 1'
#
loop_
_entity.id
_entity.type
_entity.pdbx_description
1 polymer ?
#
loop_
_entity_poly.entity_id
_entity_poly.type
_entity_poly.pdbx_seq_one_letter_code
_entity_poly.pdbx_strand_id
1 'polypeptide(L)' 'MTSEEAELRIDHRDEFGRVQSAKEAFRTMSWRFHGKGPHWKNVERRVNRIQNDIKRRQETSEVAPTLRALERVQKQEGNS' A
#
# COMPACT_ATOMS: atom_id res chain seq x y z
N MET A 1 22.35 35.24 8.75
CA MET A 1 21.22 34.45 9.28
C MET A 1 20.98 33.35 8.28
N THR A 2 21.35 32.13 8.60
CA THR A 2 21.13 30.97 7.74
C THR A 2 19.64 30.71 7.68
N SER A 3 19.02 30.97 6.51
CA SER A 3 17.66 30.56 6.24
C SER A 3 17.65 29.03 6.26
N GLU A 4 17.26 28.44 7.38
CA GLU A 4 16.90 27.02 7.43
C GLU A 4 15.69 26.87 6.50
N GLU A 5 15.93 26.36 5.29
CA GLU A 5 14.87 25.99 4.36
C GLU A 5 14.01 24.94 5.06
N ALA A 6 12.86 25.36 5.58
CA ALA A 6 11.89 24.47 6.18
C ALA A 6 11.40 23.50 5.10
N GLU A 7 11.86 22.26 5.17
CA GLU A 7 11.51 21.20 4.23
C GLU A 7 10.05 20.76 4.45
N LEU A 8 9.12 21.47 3.81
CA LEU A 8 7.68 21.27 4.01
C LEU A 8 7.16 20.17 3.07
N ARG A 9 6.85 19.00 3.63
CA ARG A 9 6.32 17.86 2.88
C ARG A 9 4.82 17.71 3.10
N ILE A 10 4.05 17.75 2.01
CA ILE A 10 2.58 17.61 2.04
C ILE A 10 2.21 16.16 1.70
N ASP A 11 1.69 15.44 2.69
CA ASP A 11 1.15 14.10 2.50
C ASP A 11 -0.38 14.11 2.56
N HIS A 12 -1.01 13.34 1.68
CA HIS A 12 -2.44 13.07 1.74
C HIS A 12 -2.68 11.72 2.40
N ARG A 13 -3.48 11.70 3.48
CA ARG A 13 -3.83 10.48 4.21
C ARG A 13 -5.30 10.12 4.05
N ASP A 14 -5.59 8.82 4.01
CA ASP A 14 -6.95 8.28 4.04
C ASP A 14 -7.50 8.13 5.48
N GLU A 15 -8.76 7.70 5.60
CA GLU A 15 -9.44 7.42 6.88
C GLU A 15 -8.74 6.34 7.72
N PHE A 16 -7.88 5.54 7.09
CA PHE A 16 -7.12 4.47 7.72
C PHE A 16 -5.66 4.88 7.97
N GLY A 17 -5.32 6.17 7.80
CA GLY A 17 -3.99 6.73 8.04
C GLY A 17 -2.95 6.42 6.97
N ARG A 18 -3.32 5.79 5.86
CA ARG A 18 -2.40 5.43 4.76
C ARG A 18 -2.08 6.64 3.90
N VAL A 19 -0.82 6.77 3.53
CA VAL A 19 -0.39 7.77 2.55
C VAL A 19 -0.98 7.38 1.19
N GLN A 20 -1.85 8.23 0.68
CA GLN A 20 -2.50 8.06 -0.61
C GLN A 20 -1.53 8.39 -1.73
N SER A 21 -1.66 7.68 -2.85
CA SER A 21 -1.02 8.14 -4.09
C SER A 21 -1.63 9.47 -4.55
N ALA A 22 -0.88 10.26 -5.32
CA ALA A 22 -1.37 11.54 -5.87
C ALA A 22 -2.69 11.36 -6.64
N LYS A 23 -2.86 10.23 -7.34
CA LYS A 23 -4.09 9.88 -8.08
C LYS A 23 -5.30 9.66 -7.17
N GLU A 24 -5.10 9.06 -6.00
CA GLU A 24 -6.16 8.81 -5.02
C GLU A 24 -6.53 10.07 -4.25
N ALA A 25 -5.52 10.87 -3.90
CA ALA A 25 -5.70 12.18 -3.29
C ALA A 25 -6.53 13.09 -4.19
N PHE A 26 -6.11 13.26 -5.45
CA PHE A 26 -6.84 14.05 -6.44
C PHE A 26 -8.27 13.58 -6.59
N ARG A 27 -8.49 12.27 -6.74
CA ARG A 27 -9.85 11.72 -6.91
C ARG A 27 -10.75 11.99 -5.71
N THR A 28 -10.22 11.90 -4.49
CA THR A 28 -10.98 12.23 -3.27
C THR A 28 -11.32 13.73 -3.23
N MET A 29 -10.36 14.58 -3.61
CA MET A 29 -10.60 16.02 -3.75
C MET A 29 -11.65 16.32 -4.82
N SER A 30 -11.62 15.66 -5.98
CA SER A 30 -12.62 15.82 -7.04
C SER A 30 -14.02 15.43 -6.58
N TRP A 31 -14.18 14.33 -5.82
CA TRP A 31 -15.50 13.96 -5.29
C TRP A 31 -16.04 14.96 -4.28
N ARG A 32 -15.17 15.50 -3.41
CA ARG A 32 -15.55 16.57 -2.47
C ARG A 32 -15.95 17.85 -3.22
N PHE A 33 -15.18 18.20 -4.26
CA PHE A 33 -15.41 19.39 -5.07
C PHE A 33 -16.71 19.29 -5.89
N HIS A 34 -16.95 18.18 -6.57
CA HIS A 34 -18.13 17.99 -7.41
C HIS A 34 -19.37 17.46 -6.66
N GLY A 35 -19.23 17.09 -5.38
CA GLY A 35 -20.31 16.53 -4.55
C GLY A 35 -20.83 15.16 -4.99
N LYS A 36 -20.21 14.54 -6.01
CA LYS A 36 -20.62 13.24 -6.57
C LYS A 36 -19.56 12.19 -6.25
N GLY A 37 -19.89 11.35 -5.28
CA GLY A 37 -19.06 10.22 -4.89
C GLY A 37 -19.14 9.04 -5.86
N PRO A 38 -18.28 8.04 -5.67
CA PRO A 38 -18.34 6.80 -6.42
C PRO A 38 -19.58 5.99 -6.01
N HIS A 39 -20.11 5.20 -6.96
CA HIS A 39 -21.14 4.21 -6.66
C HIS A 39 -20.65 3.14 -5.67
N TRP A 40 -21.56 2.58 -4.87
CA TRP A 40 -21.23 1.61 -3.80
C TRP A 40 -20.38 0.43 -4.27
N LYS A 41 -20.70 -0.18 -5.43
CA LYS A 41 -19.91 -1.28 -6.03
C LYS A 41 -18.46 -0.91 -6.33
N ASN A 42 -18.20 0.37 -6.63
CA ASN A 42 -16.84 0.86 -6.86
C ASN A 42 -16.09 1.04 -5.54
N VAL A 43 -16.80 1.47 -4.48
CA VAL A 43 -16.24 1.58 -3.12
C VAL A 43 -15.85 0.20 -2.61
N GLU A 44 -16.76 -0.77 -2.68
CA GLU A 44 -16.53 -2.14 -2.24
C GLU A 44 -15.34 -2.79 -2.97
N ARG A 45 -15.30 -2.72 -4.31
CA ARG A 45 -14.16 -3.22 -5.09
C ARG A 45 -12.84 -2.55 -4.70
N ARG A 46 -12.85 -1.27 -4.34
CA ARG A 46 -11.66 -0.56 -3.87
C ARG A 46 -11.22 -1.09 -2.50
N VAL A 47 -12.13 -1.22 -1.55
CA VAL A 47 -11.84 -1.78 -0.21
C VAL A 47 -11.25 -3.18 -0.32
N ASN A 48 -11.84 -4.05 -1.13
CA ASN A 48 -11.34 -5.42 -1.35
C ASN A 48 -9.92 -5.45 -1.94
N ARG A 49 -9.63 -4.58 -2.92
CA ARG A 49 -8.28 -4.47 -3.50
C ARG A 49 -7.26 -4.05 -2.45
N ILE A 50 -7.60 -3.04 -1.66
CA ILE A 50 -6.76 -2.51 -0.60
C ILE A 50 -6.49 -3.58 0.48
N GLN A 51 -7.51 -4.37 0.84
CA GLN A 51 -7.36 -5.46 1.81
C GLN A 51 -6.49 -6.59 1.26
N ASN A 52 -6.68 -6.98 -0.01
CA ASN A 52 -5.87 -8.00 -0.66
C ASN A 52 -4.41 -7.57 -0.80
N ASP A 53 -4.16 -6.29 -1.10
CA ASP A 53 -2.79 -5.75 -1.16
C ASP A 53 -2.10 -5.77 0.21
N ILE A 54 -2.83 -5.54 1.32
CA ILE A 54 -2.27 -5.70 2.66
C ILE A 54 -1.94 -7.17 2.94
N LYS A 55 -2.88 -8.07 2.69
CA LYS A 55 -2.69 -9.51 2.91
C LYS A 55 -1.47 -10.02 2.14
N ARG A 56 -1.37 -9.67 0.85
CA ARG A 56 -0.21 -10.02 0.02
C ARG A 56 1.11 -9.48 0.62
N ARG A 57 1.13 -8.24 1.09
CA ARG A 57 2.33 -7.65 1.73
C ARG A 57 2.71 -8.37 3.03
N GLN A 58 1.73 -8.77 3.84
CA GLN A 58 1.95 -9.55 5.06
C GLN A 58 2.50 -10.94 4.72
N GLU A 59 1.89 -11.65 3.78
CA GLU A 59 2.33 -12.97 3.32
C GLU A 59 3.76 -12.95 2.76
N THR A 60 4.15 -11.89 2.03
CA THR A 60 5.53 -11.75 1.54
C THR A 60 6.56 -11.54 2.65
N SER A 61 6.14 -11.06 3.83
CA SER A 61 7.05 -10.83 4.96
C SER A 61 7.34 -12.09 5.79
N GLU A 62 6.49 -13.13 5.71
CA GLU A 62 6.63 -14.37 6.50
C GLU A 62 7.39 -15.51 5.80
N VAL A 63 8.01 -15.21 4.65
CA VAL A 63 8.66 -16.14 3.71
C VAL A 63 7.62 -16.99 2.98
N ALA A 64 7.43 -16.67 1.69
CA ALA A 64 6.59 -17.45 0.80
C ALA A 64 6.90 -18.95 0.94
N PRO A 65 5.91 -19.84 1.02
CA PRO A 65 6.14 -21.27 1.24
C PRO A 65 7.09 -21.89 0.20
N THR A 66 7.14 -21.32 -1.01
CA THR A 66 8.10 -21.66 -2.07
C THR A 66 9.54 -21.28 -1.72
N LEU A 67 9.78 -20.12 -1.11
CA LEU A 67 11.12 -19.73 -0.63
C LEU A 67 11.60 -20.64 0.50
N ARG A 68 10.73 -21.03 1.44
CA ARG A 68 11.08 -22.02 2.48
C ARG A 68 11.43 -23.38 1.90
N ALA A 69 10.73 -23.81 0.84
CA ALA A 69 11.03 -25.07 0.17
C ALA A 69 12.41 -25.02 -0.52
N LEU A 70 12.74 -23.91 -1.19
CA LEU A 70 14.04 -23.70 -1.84
C LEU A 70 15.20 -23.64 -0.83
N GLU A 71 15.03 -22.94 0.30
CA GLU A 71 16.05 -22.90 1.36
C GLU A 71 16.39 -24.29 1.93
N ARG A 72 15.39 -25.17 2.05
CA ARG A 72 15.61 -26.55 2.53
C ARG A 72 16.46 -27.36 1.56
N VAL A 73 16.18 -27.25 0.27
CA VAL A 73 16.94 -27.93 -0.79
C VAL A 73 18.38 -27.44 -0.82
N GLN A 74 18.61 -26.12 -0.78
CA GLN A 74 19.97 -25.55 -0.77
C GLN A 74 20.80 -25.99 0.45
N LYS A 75 20.18 -26.09 1.65
CA LYS A 75 20.86 -26.58 2.86
C LYS A 75 21.23 -28.06 2.78
N GLN A 76 20.47 -28.88 2.07
CA GLN A 76 20.80 -30.30 1.85
C GLN A 76 22.00 -30.47 0.92
N GLU A 77 22.02 -29.73 -0.20
CA GLU A 77 23.07 -29.80 -1.21
C GLU A 77 24.42 -29.25 -0.70
N GLY A 78 24.41 -28.23 0.17
CA GLY A 78 25.62 -27.61 0.70
C GLY A 78 26.32 -28.38 1.83
N ASN A 79 25.77 -29.50 2.29
CA ASN A 79 26.30 -30.30 3.41
C ASN A 79 26.74 -31.71 2.99
N SER A 80 27.08 -31.89 1.69
CA SER A 80 27.62 -33.11 1.08
C SER A 80 29.00 -32.88 0.47
#